data_AF-A0A943PUH6-F1
#
_entry.id   AF-A0A943PUH6-F1
#
_cell.length_a   1.000
_cell.length_b   1.000
_cell.length_c   1.000
_cell.angle_alpha   90.00
_cell.angle_beta   90.00
_cell.angle_gamma   90.00
#
_symmetry.space_group_name_H-M   'P 1'
#
loop_
_entity.id
_entity.type
_entity.pdbx_description
1 polymer ?
#
loop_
_entity_poly.entity_id
_entity_poly.type
_entity_poly.pdbx_seq_one_letter_code
_entity_poly.pdbx_strand_id
1 'polypeptide(L)'
;MYCEENFKRMSSFYVNEVHLITMLLPYMERKIHEDCEIYTVLQNSLDKIIKLLLSKLNLKEELKEKIKSIDWNAKTMNDYKNLEKQINNSSKKYIIINGNEKYVREINKMLNKYKKNHKDADLVLINCYDIIEFNKNIGSILENTDKILNTSGEHEIEEIFPEYVREVKKKA
;
A
#
# COMPACT_ATOMS: atom_id res chain seq x y z
N MET A 1 -3.00 -2.67 26.71
CA MET A 1 -1.80 -2.66 25.87
C MET A 1 -2.08 -3.58 24.70
N TYR A 2 -2.69 -3.06 23.63
CA TYR A 2 -2.90 -3.85 22.42
C TYR A 2 -1.54 -3.93 21.72
N CYS A 3 -1.02 -5.14 21.52
CA CYS A 3 0.10 -5.30 20.61
C CYS A 3 -0.37 -4.75 19.26
N GLU A 4 0.12 -3.58 18.85
CA GLU A 4 0.04 -3.19 17.45
C GLU A 4 0.67 -4.36 16.68
N GLU A 5 -0.12 -4.99 15.81
CA GLU A 5 0.43 -6.05 14.98
C GLU A 5 1.56 -5.42 14.15
N ASN A 6 2.77 -6.00 14.22
CA ASN A 6 3.95 -5.61 13.42
C ASN A 6 3.72 -5.83 11.89
N PHE A 7 2.47 -5.87 11.45
CA PHE A 7 2.02 -6.13 10.09
C PHE A 7 0.62 -5.53 9.89
N LYS A 8 0.55 -4.30 9.41
CA LYS A 8 -0.71 -3.58 9.15
C LYS A 8 -1.04 -3.65 7.66
N ARG A 9 -2.30 -3.93 7.33
CA ARG A 9 -2.81 -3.95 5.96
C ARG A 9 -3.81 -2.82 5.77
N MET A 10 -3.51 -1.90 4.87
CA MET A 10 -4.43 -0.85 4.47
C MET A 10 -4.94 -1.12 3.07
N SER A 11 -6.14 -0.62 2.77
CA SER A 11 -6.66 -0.64 1.40
C SER A 11 -7.02 0.76 0.95
N SER A 12 -6.78 1.01 -0.32
CA SER A 12 -6.96 2.31 -0.94
C SER A 12 -7.58 2.11 -2.30
N PHE A 13 -8.56 2.96 -2.66
CA PHE A 13 -9.39 2.75 -3.84
C PHE A 13 -9.26 3.91 -4.79
N TYR A 14 -9.03 3.61 -6.07
CA TYR A 14 -8.80 4.65 -7.07
C TYR A 14 -9.60 4.45 -8.35
N VAL A 15 -9.87 5.55 -9.06
CA VAL A 15 -10.62 5.55 -10.33
C VAL A 15 -9.70 5.54 -11.56
N ASN A 16 -8.47 6.03 -11.41
CA ASN A 16 -7.39 5.95 -12.39
C ASN A 16 -6.02 6.21 -11.72
N GLU A 17 -4.93 6.06 -12.46
CA GLU A 17 -3.55 6.20 -11.95
C GLU A 17 -3.23 7.62 -11.45
N VAL A 18 -3.84 8.66 -12.04
CA VAL A 18 -3.68 10.04 -11.56
C VAL A 18 -4.34 10.20 -10.19
N HIS A 19 -5.56 9.68 -10.03
CA HIS A 19 -6.27 9.66 -8.75
C HIS A 19 -5.50 8.87 -7.69
N LEU A 20 -4.94 7.72 -8.05
CA LEU A 20 -4.09 6.93 -7.16
C LEU A 20 -2.92 7.75 -6.61
N ILE A 21 -2.14 8.36 -7.50
CA ILE A 21 -0.93 9.10 -7.10
C ILE A 21 -1.29 10.32 -6.25
N THR A 22 -2.29 11.09 -6.68
CA THR A 22 -2.71 12.30 -5.96
C THR A 22 -3.30 12.00 -4.58
N MET A 23 -3.91 10.81 -4.41
CA MET A 23 -4.37 10.32 -3.11
C MET A 23 -3.22 9.85 -2.20
N LEU A 24 -2.23 9.15 -2.76
CA LEU A 24 -1.09 8.65 -1.97
C LEU A 24 -0.11 9.75 -1.59
N LEU A 25 0.02 10.79 -2.40
CA LEU A 25 1.06 11.81 -2.26
C LEU A 25 1.11 12.48 -0.87
N PRO A 26 0.01 12.98 -0.29
CA PRO A 26 0.04 13.59 1.05
C PRO A 26 0.44 12.60 2.14
N TYR A 27 0.05 11.33 1.98
CA TYR A 27 0.42 10.28 2.91
C TYR A 27 1.91 9.95 2.81
N MET A 28 2.43 9.82 1.59
CA MET A 28 3.85 9.57 1.33
C MET A 28 4.73 10.71 1.84
N GLU A 29 4.32 11.96 1.64
CA GLU A 29 5.04 13.14 2.16
C GLU A 29 5.25 13.03 3.68
N ARG A 30 4.19 12.70 4.43
CA ARG A 30 4.30 12.49 5.88
C ARG A 30 5.29 11.38 6.22
N LYS A 31 5.21 10.24 5.54
CA LYS A 31 6.09 9.08 5.82
C LYS A 31 7.54 9.33 5.43
N ILE A 32 7.78 10.08 4.36
CA ILE A 32 9.11 10.54 3.99
C ILE A 32 9.68 11.50 5.03
N HIS A 33 8.86 12.39 5.60
CA HIS A 33 9.28 13.28 6.70
C HIS A 33 9.56 12.55 8.01
N GLU A 34 8.90 11.41 8.24
CA GLU A 34 9.14 10.50 9.37
C GLU A 34 10.35 9.55 9.13
N ASP A 35 11.17 9.80 8.10
CA ASP A 35 12.30 8.95 7.67
C ASP A 35 11.93 7.47 7.45
N CYS A 36 10.68 7.21 7.04
CA CYS A 36 10.21 5.86 6.75
C CYS A 36 10.57 5.44 5.32
N GLU A 37 10.91 4.16 5.16
CA GLU A 37 11.21 3.59 3.85
C GLU A 37 9.91 3.22 3.10
N ILE A 38 9.78 3.70 1.86
CA ILE A 38 8.65 3.43 0.99
C ILE A 38 9.09 2.58 -0.20
N TYR A 39 8.43 1.46 -0.39
CA TYR A 39 8.61 0.53 -1.49
C TYR A 39 7.34 0.41 -2.31
N THR A 40 7.50 0.10 -3.59
CA THR A 40 6.41 0.00 -4.57
C THR A 40 6.46 -1.35 -5.26
N VAL A 41 5.28 -1.88 -5.49
CA VAL A 41 5.05 -3.20 -6.05
C VAL A 41 3.88 -3.10 -7.02
N LEU A 42 4.20 -2.89 -8.29
CA LEU A 42 3.24 -2.39 -9.26
C LEU A 42 3.06 -3.38 -10.41
N GLN A 43 1.82 -3.70 -10.77
CA GLN A 43 1.53 -4.52 -11.95
C GLN A 43 1.89 -3.78 -13.24
N ASN A 44 1.62 -2.48 -13.28
CA ASN A 44 1.94 -1.58 -14.40
C ASN A 44 2.87 -0.45 -13.90
N SER A 45 3.73 0.07 -14.78
CA SER A 45 4.64 1.16 -14.41
C SER A 45 3.88 2.48 -14.26
N LEU A 46 4.13 3.18 -13.16
CA LEU A 46 3.58 4.51 -12.88
C LEU A 46 4.61 5.63 -13.12
N ASP A 47 5.84 5.30 -13.52
CA ASP A 47 6.98 6.21 -13.63
C ASP A 47 6.68 7.45 -14.49
N LYS A 48 6.09 7.24 -15.68
CA LYS A 48 5.73 8.36 -16.59
C LYS A 48 4.73 9.31 -15.96
N ILE A 49 3.75 8.79 -15.22
CA ILE A 49 2.68 9.58 -14.64
C ILE A 49 3.19 10.32 -13.41
N ILE A 50 4.00 9.67 -12.57
CA ILE A 50 4.69 10.33 -11.45
C ILE A 50 5.53 11.50 -11.96
N LYS A 51 6.37 11.31 -12.98
CA LYS A 51 7.19 12.37 -13.56
C LYS A 51 6.34 13.54 -14.10
N LEU A 52 5.24 13.23 -14.79
CA LEU A 52 4.32 14.24 -15.31
C LEU A 52 3.60 15.00 -14.19
N LEU A 53 3.20 14.33 -13.11
CA LEU A 53 2.51 14.97 -12.00
C LEU A 53 3.48 15.84 -11.19
N LEU A 54 4.67 15.34 -10.87
CA LEU A 54 5.67 16.10 -10.11
C LEU A 54 6.16 17.36 -10.86
N SER A 55 6.15 17.36 -12.20
CA SER A 55 6.48 18.56 -12.97
C SER A 55 5.39 19.63 -12.94
N LYS A 56 4.13 19.24 -12.69
CA LYS A 56 2.97 20.14 -12.61
C LYS A 56 2.63 20.60 -11.20
N LEU A 57 2.97 19.81 -10.19
CA LEU A 57 2.66 20.11 -8.80
C LEU A 57 3.67 21.09 -8.17
N ASN A 58 3.16 22.03 -7.38
CA ASN A 58 3.97 22.98 -6.63
C ASN A 58 4.44 22.38 -5.29
N LEU A 59 5.28 21.36 -5.35
CA LEU A 59 5.90 20.71 -4.18
C LEU A 59 7.33 21.22 -3.98
N LYS A 60 7.85 21.10 -2.75
CA LYS A 60 9.27 21.34 -2.46
C LYS A 60 10.14 20.39 -3.28
N GLU A 61 11.24 20.90 -3.84
CA GLU A 61 12.09 20.08 -4.74
C GLU A 61 12.68 18.86 -4.04
N GLU A 62 13.06 18.98 -2.75
CA GLU A 62 13.54 17.84 -1.95
C GLU A 62 12.52 16.70 -1.90
N LEU A 63 11.23 17.02 -1.69
CA LEU A 63 10.17 16.02 -1.67
C LEU A 63 9.98 15.40 -3.06
N LYS A 64 10.06 16.20 -4.13
CA LYS A 64 9.99 15.69 -5.51
C LYS A 64 11.12 14.71 -5.78
N GLU A 65 12.35 15.03 -5.41
CA GLU A 65 13.50 14.14 -5.59
C GLU A 65 13.35 12.84 -4.80
N LYS A 66 12.89 12.92 -3.54
CA LYS A 66 12.61 11.71 -2.73
C LYS A 66 11.53 10.83 -3.38
N ILE A 67 10.43 11.40 -3.86
CA ILE A 67 9.39 10.64 -4.57
C ILE A 67 9.88 10.07 -5.90
N LYS A 68 10.67 10.83 -6.68
CA LYS A 68 11.27 10.36 -7.94
C LYS A 68 12.22 9.18 -7.71
N SER A 69 12.88 9.12 -6.55
CA SER A 69 13.83 8.06 -6.22
C SER A 69 13.19 6.70 -5.92
N ILE A 70 11.89 6.68 -5.64
CA ILE A 70 11.11 5.43 -5.46
C ILE A 70 10.97 4.73 -6.82
N ASP A 71 11.06 3.40 -6.82
CA ASP A 71 11.01 2.61 -8.05
C ASP A 71 9.58 2.36 -8.54
N TRP A 72 9.08 3.28 -9.37
CA TRP A 72 7.73 3.23 -9.95
C TRP A 72 7.57 2.28 -11.15
N ASN A 73 8.52 1.38 -11.39
CA ASN A 73 8.43 0.43 -12.50
C ASN A 73 7.56 -0.79 -12.16
N ALA A 74 7.00 -1.40 -13.22
CA ALA A 74 6.27 -2.65 -13.10
C ALA A 74 7.18 -3.76 -12.54
N LYS A 75 6.61 -4.62 -11.69
CA LYS A 75 7.28 -5.73 -11.03
C LYS A 75 6.76 -7.06 -11.56
N THR A 76 7.68 -7.86 -12.08
CA THR A 76 7.47 -9.27 -12.40
C THR A 76 7.56 -10.13 -11.14
N MET A 77 7.13 -11.39 -11.24
CA MET A 77 7.22 -12.34 -10.13
C MET A 77 8.66 -12.56 -9.60
N ASN A 78 9.66 -12.36 -10.45
CA ASN A 78 11.05 -12.52 -10.08
C ASN A 78 11.58 -11.32 -9.27
N ASP A 79 11.03 -10.13 -9.50
CA ASP A 79 11.40 -8.91 -8.78
C ASP A 79 11.02 -8.98 -7.30
N TYR A 80 10.00 -9.76 -6.95
CA TYR A 80 9.59 -9.99 -5.55
C TYR A 80 10.65 -10.70 -4.72
N LYS A 81 11.38 -11.65 -5.31
CA LYS A 81 12.47 -12.33 -4.59
C LYS A 81 13.58 -11.35 -4.20
N ASN A 82 13.74 -10.28 -4.98
CA ASN A 82 14.66 -9.21 -4.67
C ASN A 82 14.08 -8.26 -3.60
N LEU A 83 12.76 -8.02 -3.62
CA LEU A 83 12.07 -7.25 -2.57
C LEU A 83 12.29 -7.89 -1.20
N GLU A 84 12.19 -9.21 -1.06
CA GLU A 84 12.45 -9.92 0.22
C GLU A 84 13.82 -9.59 0.82
N LYS A 85 14.85 -9.41 -0.03
CA LYS A 85 16.19 -9.02 0.43
C LYS A 85 16.25 -7.56 0.86
N GLN A 86 15.54 -6.67 0.17
CA GLN A 86 15.49 -5.24 0.46
C GLN A 86 14.74 -4.96 1.77
N ILE A 87 13.69 -5.73 2.06
CA ILE A 87 12.85 -5.51 3.24
C ILE A 87 13.40 -6.13 4.54
N ASN A 88 14.64 -6.64 4.55
CA ASN A 88 15.21 -7.45 5.64
C ASN A 88 15.94 -6.67 6.77
N ASN A 89 15.82 -5.35 6.82
CA ASN A 89 16.37 -4.53 7.91
C ASN A 89 15.27 -4.16 8.96
N SER A 90 15.68 -3.64 10.12
CA SER A 90 14.81 -3.42 11.29
C SER A 90 13.93 -2.17 11.24
N SER A 91 13.99 -1.37 10.16
CA SER A 91 13.16 -0.18 9.98
C SER A 91 11.73 -0.57 9.57
N LYS A 92 10.76 0.25 9.99
CA LYS A 92 9.36 0.15 9.55
C LYS A 92 9.27 0.48 8.07
N LYS A 93 8.61 -0.38 7.30
CA LYS A 93 8.49 -0.23 5.84
C LYS A 93 7.06 -0.08 5.39
N TYR A 94 6.86 0.80 4.43
CA TYR A 94 5.59 1.00 3.76
C TYR A 94 5.68 0.41 2.36
N ILE A 95 4.86 -0.58 2.05
CA ILE A 95 4.85 -1.25 0.75
C ILE A 95 3.54 -0.93 0.05
N ILE A 96 3.61 -0.10 -0.99
CA ILE A 96 2.49 0.25 -1.86
C ILE A 96 2.37 -0.83 -2.93
N ILE A 97 1.21 -1.49 -2.97
CA ILE A 97 0.93 -2.59 -3.89
C ILE A 97 -0.20 -2.16 -4.81
N ASN A 98 0.06 -2.10 -6.11
CA ASN A 98 -0.95 -1.71 -7.09
C ASN A 98 -1.08 -2.74 -8.21
N GLY A 99 -2.31 -3.07 -8.55
CA GLY A 99 -2.65 -4.00 -9.61
C GLY A 99 -4.07 -4.52 -9.44
N ASN A 100 -4.44 -5.47 -10.28
CA ASN A 100 -5.70 -6.17 -10.14
C ASN A 100 -5.74 -7.04 -8.88
N GLU A 101 -6.94 -7.43 -8.45
CA GLU A 101 -7.15 -8.23 -7.25
C GLU A 101 -6.30 -9.52 -7.23
N LYS A 102 -6.17 -10.21 -8.37
CA LYS A 102 -5.35 -11.42 -8.47
C LYS A 102 -3.88 -11.10 -8.18
N TYR A 103 -3.34 -10.05 -8.77
CA TYR A 103 -1.96 -9.61 -8.56
C TYR A 103 -1.73 -9.25 -7.09
N VAL A 104 -2.56 -8.35 -6.54
CA VAL A 104 -2.46 -7.90 -5.14
C VAL A 104 -2.54 -9.08 -4.18
N ARG A 105 -3.44 -10.04 -4.42
CA ARG A 105 -3.58 -11.24 -3.58
C ARG A 105 -2.33 -12.14 -3.60
N GLU A 106 -1.74 -12.38 -4.78
CA GLU A 106 -0.49 -13.16 -4.86
C GLU A 106 0.65 -12.47 -4.11
N ILE A 107 0.72 -11.14 -4.15
CA ILE A 107 1.75 -10.36 -3.46
C ILE A 107 1.57 -10.48 -1.96
N ASN A 108 0.34 -10.29 -1.49
CA ASN A 108 0.00 -10.43 -0.08
C ASN A 108 0.34 -11.84 0.43
N LYS A 109 0.09 -12.91 -0.35
CA LYS A 109 0.50 -14.28 0.03
C LYS A 109 2.01 -14.39 0.23
N MET A 110 2.81 -13.80 -0.66
CA MET A 110 4.27 -13.82 -0.54
C MET A 110 4.75 -13.02 0.68
N LEU A 111 4.24 -11.81 0.89
CA LEU A 111 4.61 -10.98 2.03
C LEU A 111 4.15 -11.58 3.37
N ASN A 112 3.01 -12.26 3.39
CA ASN A 112 2.57 -13.03 4.56
C ASN A 112 3.53 -14.19 4.87
N LYS A 113 4.04 -14.89 3.84
CA LYS A 113 5.05 -15.94 4.02
C LYS A 113 6.37 -15.34 4.54
N TYR A 114 6.79 -14.20 3.99
CA TYR A 114 7.95 -13.47 4.47
C TYR A 114 7.80 -13.07 5.94
N LYS A 115 6.66 -12.49 6.32
CA LYS A 115 6.37 -12.07 7.70
C LYS A 115 6.39 -13.24 8.70
N LYS A 116 5.90 -14.41 8.30
CA LYS A 116 5.97 -15.63 9.14
C LYS A 116 7.41 -16.03 9.47
N ASN A 117 8.34 -15.80 8.54
CA ASN A 117 9.76 -16.10 8.70
C ASN A 117 10.54 -14.96 9.40
N HIS A 118 10.00 -13.74 9.40
CA HIS A 118 10.63 -12.54 9.97
C HIS A 118 9.64 -11.83 10.91
N LYS A 119 9.41 -12.41 12.10
CA LYS A 119 8.38 -11.95 13.06
C LYS A 119 8.59 -10.51 13.53
N ASP A 120 9.84 -10.05 13.53
CA ASP A 120 10.22 -8.71 13.99
C ASP A 120 10.11 -7.63 12.91
N ALA A 121 9.86 -8.00 11.65
CA ALA A 121 9.73 -7.03 10.56
C ALA A 121 8.47 -6.17 10.73
N ASP A 122 8.57 -4.86 10.96
CA ASP A 122 7.42 -3.95 10.98
C ASP A 122 7.07 -3.52 9.54
N LEU A 123 5.96 -4.04 9.02
CA LEU A 123 5.50 -3.78 7.65
C LEU A 123 4.10 -3.19 7.64
N VAL A 124 3.92 -2.17 6.80
CA VAL A 124 2.62 -1.60 6.46
C VAL A 124 2.38 -1.82 4.97
N LEU A 125 1.39 -2.63 4.64
CA LEU A 125 0.98 -2.88 3.26
C LEU A 125 -0.13 -1.90 2.88
N ILE A 126 -0.03 -1.28 1.71
CA ILE A 126 -1.05 -0.38 1.16
C ILE A 126 -1.52 -0.99 -0.14
N ASN A 127 -2.62 -1.75 -0.07
CA ASN A 127 -3.22 -2.41 -1.21
C ASN A 127 -4.11 -1.42 -1.99
N CYS A 128 -3.67 -1.02 -3.17
CA CYS A 128 -4.34 -0.05 -4.02
C CYS A 128 -5.13 -0.78 -5.12
N TYR A 129 -6.45 -0.75 -5.02
CA TYR A 129 -7.38 -1.39 -5.96
C TYR A 129 -8.11 -0.36 -6.83
N ASP A 130 -8.37 -0.74 -8.07
CA ASP A 130 -9.30 -0.01 -8.93
C ASP A 130 -10.73 -0.11 -8.34
N ILE A 131 -11.47 0.99 -8.34
CA ILE A 131 -12.81 1.08 -7.73
C ILE A 131 -13.79 0.08 -8.36
N ILE A 132 -13.62 -0.26 -9.65
CA ILE A 132 -14.47 -1.22 -10.35
C ILE A 132 -14.23 -2.62 -9.78
N GLU A 133 -12.99 -2.96 -9.45
CA GLU A 133 -12.66 -4.23 -8.81
C GLU A 133 -13.12 -4.27 -7.36
N PHE A 134 -12.97 -3.17 -6.63
CA PHE A 134 -13.50 -3.05 -5.28
C PHE A 134 -15.00 -3.33 -5.24
N ASN A 135 -15.79 -2.73 -6.13
CA ASN A 135 -17.24 -2.93 -6.18
C ASN A 135 -17.65 -4.39 -6.45
N LYS A 136 -16.80 -5.18 -7.12
CA LYS A 136 -17.07 -6.60 -7.38
C LYS A 136 -16.80 -7.48 -6.17
N ASN A 137 -15.82 -7.13 -5.35
CA ASN A 137 -15.25 -7.99 -4.31
C ASN A 137 -15.08 -7.28 -2.95
N ILE A 138 -15.94 -6.31 -2.65
CA ILE A 138 -15.86 -5.44 -1.46
C ILE A 138 -15.72 -6.24 -0.16
N GLY A 139 -16.54 -7.27 0.05
CA GLY A 139 -16.53 -8.06 1.28
C GLY A 139 -15.19 -8.76 1.53
N SER A 140 -14.63 -9.41 0.50
CA SER A 140 -13.37 -10.15 0.63
C SER A 140 -12.15 -9.23 0.77
N ILE A 141 -12.20 -8.03 0.18
CA ILE A 141 -11.18 -7.00 0.36
C ILE A 141 -11.23 -6.51 1.81
N LEU A 142 -12.38 -6.03 2.27
CA LEU A 142 -12.53 -5.46 3.63
C LEU A 142 -12.27 -6.47 4.76
N GLU A 143 -12.49 -7.77 4.53
CA GLU A 143 -12.11 -8.83 5.47
C GLU A 143 -10.59 -8.90 5.73
N ASN A 144 -9.78 -8.50 4.75
CA ASN A 144 -8.32 -8.57 4.81
C ASN A 144 -7.66 -7.19 4.99
N THR A 145 -8.45 -6.17 5.31
CA THR A 145 -8.03 -4.78 5.47
C THR A 145 -8.13 -4.40 6.93
N ASP A 146 -7.12 -3.75 7.50
CA ASP A 146 -7.18 -3.20 8.85
C ASP A 146 -7.68 -1.74 8.83
N LYS A 147 -7.25 -0.95 7.85
CA LYS A 147 -7.67 0.45 7.67
C LYS A 147 -7.89 0.84 6.21
N ILE A 148 -8.71 1.87 5.99
CA ILE A 148 -8.87 2.51 4.68
C ILE A 148 -7.91 3.71 4.58
N LEU A 149 -7.20 3.83 3.47
CA LEU A 149 -6.41 5.00 3.14
C LEU A 149 -7.07 5.76 1.98
N ASN A 150 -7.39 7.03 2.20
CA ASN A 150 -7.87 7.96 1.19
C ASN A 150 -7.09 9.30 1.26
N THR A 151 -7.59 10.35 0.60
CA THR A 151 -6.95 11.68 0.57
C THR A 151 -6.89 12.36 1.93
N SER A 152 -7.85 12.10 2.84
CA SER A 152 -7.85 12.66 4.20
C SER A 152 -6.94 11.90 5.16
N GLY A 153 -6.62 10.64 4.86
CA GLY A 153 -5.64 9.86 5.60
C GLY A 153 -6.12 8.45 5.91
N GLU A 154 -5.71 7.95 7.07
CA GLU A 154 -6.08 6.62 7.53
C GLU A 154 -7.41 6.66 8.29
N HIS A 155 -8.30 5.74 7.97
CA HIS A 155 -9.64 5.65 8.53
C HIS A 155 -9.94 4.22 8.97
N GLU A 156 -10.74 4.08 10.02
CA GLU A 156 -11.35 2.78 10.33
C GLU A 156 -12.33 2.40 9.21
N ILE A 157 -12.58 1.10 9.03
CA ILE A 157 -13.46 0.63 7.95
C ILE A 157 -14.88 1.15 8.17
N GLU A 158 -15.34 1.17 9.42
CA GLU A 158 -16.69 1.58 9.81
C GLU A 158 -16.92 3.09 9.61
N GLU A 159 -15.86 3.91 9.57
CA GLU A 159 -15.96 5.35 9.25
C GLU A 159 -16.33 5.57 7.77
N ILE A 160 -15.84 4.69 6.89
CA ILE A 160 -16.05 4.80 5.43
C ILE A 160 -17.21 3.92 4.96
N PHE A 161 -17.38 2.76 5.59
CA PHE A 161 -18.37 1.74 5.27
C PHE A 161 -19.16 1.36 6.54
N PRO A 162 -20.05 2.26 7.03
CA PRO A 162 -20.77 2.04 8.29
C PRO A 162 -21.71 0.83 8.26
N GLU A 163 -22.12 0.40 7.07
CA GLU A 163 -22.98 -0.78 6.87
C GLU A 163 -22.17 -2.09 6.84
N TYR A 164 -20.84 -2.03 6.75
CA TYR A 164 -20.01 -3.22 6.75
C TYR A 164 -19.87 -3.76 8.18
N VAL A 165 -20.37 -4.98 8.39
CA VAL A 165 -20.18 -5.72 9.65
C VAL A 165 -19.17 -6.83 9.40
N ARG A 166 -18.00 -6.72 10.02
CA ARG A 166 -16.99 -7.77 9.95
C ARG A 166 -17.52 -9.03 10.64
N GLU A 167 -17.63 -10.13 9.90
CA GLU A 167 -17.94 -11.42 10.49
C GLU A 167 -16.83 -11.79 11.47
N VAL A 168 -17.14 -11.80 12.77
CA VAL A 168 -16.22 -12.28 13.79
C VAL A 168 -16.07 -13.78 13.58
N LYS A 169 -15.02 -14.19 12.86
CA LYS A 169 -14.65 -15.62 12.77
C LYS A 169 -14.40 -16.10 14.20
N LYS A 170 -15.33 -16.90 14.74
CA LYS A 170 -15.09 -17.67 15.97
C LYS A 170 -13.79 -18.43 15.74
N LYS A 171 -12.74 -18.06 16.46
CA LYS A 171 -11.51 -18.86 16.52
C LYS A 171 -11.94 -20.24 17.03
N ALA A 172 -11.91 -21.23 16.14
CA ALA A 172 -11.98 -22.64 16.51
C ALA A 172 -10.63 -23.07 17.11
#